data_AF-A0A954T8E4-F1
#
_entry.id   AF-A0A954T8E4-F1
#
_cell.length_a   1.000
_cell.length_b   1.000
_cell.length_c   1.000
_cell.angle_alpha   90.00
_cell.angle_beta   90.00
_cell.angle_gamma   90.00
#
_symmetry.space_group_name_H-M   'P 1'
#
loop_
_entity.id
_entity.type
_entity.pdbx_description
1 polymer ?
#
loop_
_entity_poly.entity_id
_entity_poly.type
_entity_poly.pdbx_seq_one_letter_code
_entity_poly.pdbx_strand_id
1 'polypeptide(L)'
;MPSRVVAFLLALSGFAAAAHTAVADTPASPPEFEWAISAAGPEHDKTRGLAVDPDGNVLVTGEFTGTAAFGDHKRTAVGSMDFFIAK
;
A
#
# COMPACT_ATOMS: atom_id res chain seq x y z
N MET A 1 4.34 8.27 18.89
CA MET A 1 3.81 7.20 19.76
C MET A 1 2.95 6.30 18.88
N PRO A 2 3.36 5.07 18.54
CA PRO A 2 2.64 4.27 17.54
C PRO A 2 1.55 3.44 18.22
N SER A 3 0.31 3.54 17.73
CA SER A 3 -0.80 2.67 18.13
C SER A 3 -1.29 1.92 16.88
N ARG A 4 -0.82 0.68 16.71
CA ARG A 4 -1.31 -0.27 15.71
C ARG A 4 -2.49 -1.03 16.32
N VAL A 5 -3.70 -0.87 15.78
CA VAL A 5 -4.85 -1.71 16.14
C VAL A 5 -5.12 -2.69 15.00
N VAL A 6 -5.17 -3.97 15.37
CA VAL A 6 -5.26 -5.18 14.53
C VAL A 6 -6.74 -5.57 14.34
N ALA A 7 -7.12 -6.06 13.15
CA ALA A 7 -8.40 -6.74 12.92
C ALA A 7 -8.15 -8.24 12.69
N PHE A 8 -8.90 -9.05 13.43
CA PHE A 8 -8.74 -10.49 13.67
C PHE A 8 -9.80 -11.27 12.87
N LEU A 9 -9.47 -12.40 12.25
CA LEU A 9 -10.46 -13.38 11.77
C LEU A 9 -10.00 -14.81 12.09
N LEU A 10 -10.85 -15.54 12.82
CA LEU A 10 -10.66 -16.87 13.41
C LEU A 10 -10.67 -17.98 12.34
N ALA A 11 -9.73 -18.93 12.42
CA ALA A 11 -9.82 -20.22 11.72
C ALA A 11 -10.17 -21.34 12.71
N LEU A 12 -11.31 -21.99 12.48
CA LEU A 12 -11.76 -23.18 13.22
C LEU A 12 -10.89 -24.38 12.79
N SER A 13 -10.28 -25.07 13.75
CA SER A 13 -9.37 -26.19 13.51
C SER A 13 -10.09 -27.54 13.37
N GLY A 14 -9.79 -28.27 12.30
CA GLY A 14 -9.70 -29.75 12.34
C GLY A 14 -10.73 -30.53 11.52
N PHE A 15 -10.29 -31.11 10.41
CA PHE A 15 -10.66 -32.48 10.02
C PHE A 15 -9.58 -33.04 9.08
N ALA A 16 -8.99 -34.18 9.45
CA ALA A 16 -8.00 -34.90 8.66
C ALA A 16 -8.63 -36.16 8.05
N ALA A 17 -8.37 -36.43 6.76
CA ALA A 17 -8.59 -37.74 6.15
C ALA A 17 -7.60 -38.00 4.98
N ALA A 18 -6.71 -38.96 5.25
CA ALA A 18 -5.86 -39.81 4.41
C ALA A 18 -5.61 -39.52 2.89
N ALA A 19 -4.31 -39.35 2.61
CA ALA A 19 -3.49 -40.00 1.57
C ALA A 19 -3.83 -39.83 0.07
N HIS A 20 -3.16 -38.86 -0.54
CA HIS A 20 -2.43 -39.01 -1.81
C HIS A 20 -1.13 -38.24 -1.62
N THR A 21 0.01 -38.73 -2.09
CA THR A 21 1.33 -38.08 -1.92
C THR A 21 1.32 -36.65 -2.44
N ALA A 22 0.99 -35.70 -1.59
CA ALA A 22 1.18 -34.28 -1.82
C ALA A 22 2.63 -33.99 -1.42
N VAL A 23 3.40 -33.49 -2.37
CA VAL A 23 4.55 -32.64 -2.02
C VAL A 23 4.00 -31.65 -1.01
N ALA A 24 4.61 -31.59 0.18
CA ALA A 24 4.25 -30.61 1.17
C ALA A 24 4.69 -29.24 0.65
N ASP A 25 3.93 -28.69 -0.29
CA ASP A 25 3.77 -27.25 -0.40
C ASP A 25 3.11 -26.85 0.90
N THR A 26 3.97 -26.60 1.90
CA THR A 26 3.60 -25.76 3.03
C THR A 26 2.91 -24.56 2.39
N PRO A 27 1.59 -24.35 2.59
CA PRO A 27 0.92 -23.23 1.94
C PRO A 27 1.74 -22.02 2.33
N ALA A 28 2.39 -21.40 1.33
CA ALA A 28 3.14 -20.19 1.53
C ALA A 28 2.23 -19.28 2.35
N SER A 29 2.73 -18.82 3.50
CA SER A 29 1.98 -17.94 4.39
C SER A 29 1.22 -16.92 3.54
N PRO A 30 -0.08 -16.71 3.77
CA PRO A 30 -0.86 -15.79 2.95
C PRO A 30 -0.13 -14.45 2.87
N PRO A 31 -0.14 -13.76 1.72
CA PRO A 31 0.61 -12.53 1.54
C PRO A 31 0.25 -11.56 2.67
N GLU A 32 1.28 -11.05 3.35
CA GLU A 32 1.12 -10.05 4.39
C GLU A 32 0.76 -8.72 3.72
N PHE A 33 -0.43 -8.20 4.04
CA PHE A 33 -0.86 -6.89 3.55
C PHE A 33 -0.34 -5.80 4.48
N GLU A 34 0.56 -4.96 3.99
CA GLU A 34 1.01 -3.76 4.69
C GLU A 34 0.12 -2.56 4.36
N TRP A 35 0.02 -1.62 5.31
CA TRP A 35 -0.71 -0.37 5.09
C TRP A 35 0.04 0.51 4.08
N ALA A 36 -0.67 0.97 3.05
CA ALA A 36 -0.13 1.94 2.10
C ALA A 36 -0.05 3.34 2.71
N ILE A 37 0.99 4.10 2.33
CA ILE A 37 1.09 5.53 2.63
C ILE A 37 0.13 6.28 1.70
N SER A 38 -0.68 7.18 2.25
CA SER A 38 -1.52 8.08 1.45
C SER A 38 -0.65 9.18 0.82
N ALA A 39 -0.84 9.39 -0.48
CA ALA A 39 -0.20 10.43 -1.29
C ALA A 39 -1.29 11.35 -1.86
N ALA A 40 -1.92 12.13 -0.98
CA ALA A 40 -3.04 13.02 -1.32
C ALA A 40 -3.20 14.15 -0.30
N GLY A 41 -3.90 15.19 -0.71
CA GLY A 41 -4.44 16.27 0.09
C GLY A 41 -5.97 16.21 0.20
N PRO A 42 -6.59 17.17 0.90
CA PRO A 42 -8.04 17.27 1.00
C PRO A 42 -8.71 17.84 -0.25
N GLU A 43 -7.92 18.29 -1.23
CA GLU A 43 -8.41 18.93 -2.45
C GLU A 43 -8.30 17.98 -3.67
N HIS A 44 -8.04 18.54 -4.85
CA HIS A 44 -8.11 17.81 -6.10
C HIS A 44 -6.74 17.22 -6.46
N ASP A 45 -6.61 15.92 -6.24
CA ASP A 45 -5.41 15.16 -6.57
C ASP A 45 -5.71 14.09 -7.62
N LYS A 46 -4.86 14.02 -8.65
CA LYS A 46 -4.96 13.01 -9.70
C LYS A 46 -3.63 12.32 -9.92
N THR A 47 -3.62 11.02 -9.67
CA THR A 47 -2.53 10.15 -10.13
C THR A 47 -2.57 10.04 -11.65
N ARG A 48 -1.43 10.27 -12.29
CA ARG A 48 -1.24 10.22 -13.75
C ARG A 48 -0.48 8.97 -14.19
N GLY A 49 0.39 8.43 -13.35
CA GLY A 49 1.18 7.25 -13.68
C GLY A 49 1.80 6.58 -12.48
N LEU A 50 2.08 5.29 -12.64
CA LEU A 50 2.74 4.42 -11.67
C LEU A 50 3.79 3.59 -12.41
N ALA A 51 4.99 3.46 -11.84
CA ALA A 51 6.04 2.58 -12.33
C ALA A 51 6.73 1.89 -11.15
N VAL A 52 7.32 0.73 -11.38
CA VAL A 52 8.12 0.02 -10.37
C VAL A 52 9.55 -0.01 -10.86
N ASP A 53 10.49 0.42 -10.03
CA ASP A 53 11.92 0.35 -10.35
C ASP A 53 12.48 -1.08 -10.12
N PRO A 54 13.70 -1.40 -10.60
CA PRO A 54 14.29 -2.72 -10.43
C PRO A 54 14.53 -3.13 -8.97
N ASP A 55 14.58 -2.16 -8.05
CA ASP A 55 14.75 -2.38 -6.61
C ASP A 55 13.40 -2.62 -5.90
N GLY A 56 12.29 -2.57 -6.64
CA GLY A 56 10.94 -2.81 -6.14
C GLY A 56 10.27 -1.58 -5.54
N ASN A 57 10.83 -0.37 -5.70
CA ASN A 57 10.16 0.85 -5.25
C ASN A 57 9.05 1.26 -6.23
N VAL A 58 7.93 1.74 -5.70
CA VAL A 58 6.81 2.24 -6.50
C VAL A 58 6.95 3.74 -6.69
N LEU A 59 7.13 4.17 -7.93
CA LEU A 59 7.15 5.57 -8.33
C LEU A 59 5.75 5.99 -8.76
N VAL A 60 5.22 7.05 -8.15
CA VAL A 60 3.90 7.61 -8.45
C VAL A 60 4.07 9.01 -9.00
N THR A 61 3.36 9.34 -10.08
CA THR A 61 3.30 10.70 -10.62
C THR A 61 1.87 11.20 -10.62
N GLY A 62 1.72 12.51 -10.47
CA GLY A 62 0.40 13.12 -10.47
C GLY A 62 0.43 14.64 -10.40
N GLU A 63 -0.76 15.19 -10.22
CA GLU A 63 -1.01 16.61 -10.00
C GLU A 63 -1.82 16.78 -8.72
N PHE A 64 -1.59 17.88 -8.01
CA PHE A 64 -2.28 18.21 -6.77
C PHE A 64 -2.62 19.70 -6.71
N THR A 65 -3.71 20.04 -6.01
CA THR A 65 -4.06 21.42 -5.64
C THR A 65 -4.00 21.58 -4.13
N GLY A 66 -3.84 22.81 -3.64
CA GLY A 66 -3.78 23.06 -2.20
C GLY A 66 -2.57 22.38 -1.55
N THR A 67 -2.79 21.61 -0.48
CA THR A 67 -1.71 20.92 0.25
C THR A 67 -1.84 19.40 0.15
N ALA A 68 -0.87 18.75 -0.49
CA ALA A 68 -0.74 17.29 -0.52
C ALA A 68 0.20 16.79 0.58
N ALA A 69 -0.11 15.63 1.14
CA ALA A 69 0.75 14.91 2.06
C ALA A 69 1.24 13.60 1.42
N PHE A 70 2.54 13.35 1.52
CA PHE A 70 3.24 12.16 1.09
C PHE A 70 3.93 11.56 2.32
N GLY A 71 3.17 10.77 3.09
CA GLY A 71 3.59 10.38 4.44
C GLY A 71 3.78 11.59 5.34
N ASP A 72 4.97 11.75 5.91
CA ASP A 72 5.32 12.88 6.77
C ASP A 72 5.69 14.16 5.98
N HIS A 73 5.79 14.08 4.65
CA HIS A 73 6.16 15.21 3.80
C HIS A 73 4.92 15.92 3.28
N LYS A 74 4.73 17.18 3.70
CA LYS A 74 3.65 18.04 3.19
C LYS A 74 4.18 19.05 2.19
N ARG A 75 3.46 19.24 1.09
CA ARG A 75 3.76 20.25 0.06
C ARG A 75 2.50 21.01 -0.31
N THR A 76 2.59 22.32 -0.29
CA THR A 76 1.54 23.23 -0.76
C THR A 76 1.90 23.69 -2.16
N ALA A 77 0.94 23.61 -3.09
CA ALA A 77 1.12 24.05 -4.45
C ALA A 77 1.40 25.57 -4.47
N VAL A 78 2.35 25.99 -5.31
CA VAL A 78 2.68 27.41 -5.49
C VAL A 78 1.69 28.06 -6.46
N GLY A 79 1.24 27.30 -7.47
CA GLY A 79 0.20 27.71 -8.41
C GLY A 79 -1.19 27.18 -8.04
N SER A 80 -2.13 27.25 -8.99
CA SER A 80 -3.45 26.61 -8.83
C SER A 80 -3.38 25.09 -8.84
N MET A 81 -2.34 24.52 -9.45
CA MET A 81 -2.08 23.09 -9.53
C MET A 81 -0.59 22.86 -9.81
N ASP A 82 0.05 21.96 -9.07
CA ASP A 82 1.44 21.57 -9.26
C ASP A 82 1.54 20.05 -9.52
N PHE A 83 2.68 19.62 -10.08
CA PHE A 83 2.96 18.19 -10.32
C PHE A 83 3.83 17.59 -9.22
N PHE A 84 3.73 16.27 -9.03
CA PHE A 84 4.58 15.53 -8.10
C PHE A 84 5.14 14.26 -8.73
N ILE A 85 6.28 13.84 -8.18
CA ILE A 85 6.85 12.50 -8.32
C ILE A 85 7.16 12.02 -6.89
N ALA A 86 6.59 10.89 -6.49
CA ALA A 86 6.74 10.29 -5.17
C ALA A 86 7.26 8.86 -5.29
N LYS A 87 7.98 8.39 -4.26
CA LYS A 87 8.51 7.04 -4.11
C LYS A 87 8.17 6.51 -2.73
#